data_AF-A0A0W0UGJ0-F1
#
_entry.id   AF-A0A0W0UGJ0-F1
#
_cell.length_a   1.000
_cell.length_b   1.000
_cell.length_c   1.000
_cell.angle_alpha   90.00
_cell.angle_beta   90.00
_cell.angle_gamma   90.00
#
_symmetry.space_group_name_H-M   'P 1'
#
loop_
_entity.id
_entity.type
_entity.pdbx_description
1 polymer ?
#
loop_
_entity_poly.entity_id
_entity_poly.type
_entity_poly.pdbx_seq_one_letter_code
_entity_poly.pdbx_strand_id
1 'polypeptide(L)'
;MREKYDSSRSEIVHAILKTNYNLSLSPEDIEGIVWPASVMKVILARKAQNRLGKGIPFNYMVTEFTPSEDSKDYSLENNKELAALVQFLKENHSKLPVGLRFQLAVLVGGHWTCIDHVITSRGVAAFNLDSVMDSKARRFFHVYLLNLEKEGLLGAGYIYFVNVPSDGPFAKTPKEKVANMIQTDWISCGIYVVDHLSFLSRTNVFHHLKTNLGESKYCTLGRKDIPPALSAIFRLSQSDLLLENLTKKQKEPTITRKGKKLSEVGYGDAKRKGRKLLLEARNFVENCKEEDYEQIFSHNLLDKLSNYVRHYSTPVNDLIEYIYSGLPGCKNLSDEEAVKLMEKLHGIILLSELNDSQKILAITDLTVSALEKSNEESSYRLLAGVLSYAALNIDDNRQLFDFYTKILTSPLGQGLNNTTNSFFKTPTRFTPALLTHLEKAVKIQLLYNAAVDLENGYKDQFNLIYDLPGCSTFINKPRTFNTSETKSGQILNELTRLAGLEEIESTGSIKQQLEERKKEVLSEFNFKIHETASHLPAVRQ
;
A
#
# COMPACT_ATOMS: atom_id res chain seq x y z
N MET A 1 36.23 6.50 11.60
CA MET A 1 36.47 5.08 11.94
C MET A 1 35.18 4.33 11.64
N ARG A 2 35.17 3.39 10.67
CA ARG A 2 34.01 2.52 10.47
C ARG A 2 34.06 1.47 11.57
N GLU A 3 33.09 1.48 12.48
CA GLU A 3 32.87 0.37 13.41
C GLU A 3 32.72 -0.90 12.57
N LYS A 4 33.62 -1.89 12.77
CA LYS A 4 33.32 -3.28 12.42
C LYS A 4 32.07 -3.61 13.22
N TYR A 5 30.94 -3.87 12.57
CA TYR A 5 29.69 -4.14 13.28
C TYR A 5 29.88 -5.28 14.28
N ASP A 6 29.80 -4.91 15.55
CA ASP A 6 29.54 -5.75 16.72
C ASP A 6 28.32 -6.63 16.44
N SER A 7 28.55 -7.89 16.11
CA SER A 7 27.51 -8.87 15.78
C SER A 7 27.52 -10.05 16.75
N SER A 8 28.28 -10.00 17.84
CA SER A 8 28.15 -11.02 18.87
C SER A 8 26.92 -10.73 19.74
N ARG A 9 26.24 -11.79 20.15
CA ARG A 9 25.04 -11.69 21.00
C ARG A 9 25.32 -10.91 22.29
N SER A 10 26.51 -11.08 22.88
CA SER A 10 26.94 -10.36 24.08
C SER A 10 27.12 -8.85 23.87
N GLU A 11 27.73 -8.43 22.76
CA GLU A 11 27.92 -7.01 22.45
C GLU A 11 26.57 -6.32 22.22
N ILE A 12 25.64 -6.98 21.51
CA ILE A 12 24.29 -6.45 21.29
C ILE A 12 23.53 -6.30 22.61
N VAL A 13 23.59 -7.29 23.51
CA VAL A 13 22.97 -7.20 24.84
C VAL A 13 23.59 -6.04 25.63
N HIS A 14 24.92 -5.88 25.58
CA HIS A 14 25.60 -4.75 26.24
C HIS A 14 25.15 -3.40 25.67
N ALA A 15 25.05 -3.26 24.35
CA ALA A 15 24.56 -2.04 23.69
C ALA A 15 23.12 -1.70 24.09
N ILE A 16 22.24 -2.70 24.22
CA ILE A 16 20.86 -2.52 24.70
C ILE A 16 20.84 -2.02 26.15
N LEU A 17 21.67 -2.60 27.02
CA LEU A 17 21.78 -2.20 28.42
C LEU A 17 22.33 -0.77 28.56
N LYS A 18 23.38 -0.42 27.80
CA LYS A 18 23.94 0.94 27.75
C LYS A 18 22.90 1.95 27.25
N THR A 19 22.17 1.63 26.18
CA THR A 19 21.06 2.46 25.67
C THR A 19 20.01 2.71 26.76
N ASN A 20 19.64 1.67 27.53
CA ASN A 20 18.66 1.79 28.61
C ASN A 20 19.17 2.64 29.78
N TYR A 21 20.45 2.53 30.11
CA TYR A 21 21.11 3.38 31.11
C TYR A 21 21.09 4.85 30.68
N ASN A 22 21.47 5.14 29.44
CA ASN A 22 21.51 6.49 28.86
C ASN A 22 20.14 7.21 28.89
N LEU A 23 19.02 6.49 28.89
CA LEU A 23 17.68 7.11 29.01
C LEU A 23 17.45 7.85 30.36
N SER A 24 18.31 7.61 31.35
CA SER A 24 18.24 8.21 32.68
C SER A 24 19.28 9.31 32.90
N LEU A 25 20.24 9.46 32.00
CA LEU A 25 21.37 10.39 32.14
C LEU A 25 21.05 11.79 31.62
N SER A 26 21.81 12.77 32.11
CA SER A 26 21.87 14.10 31.50
C SER A 26 22.65 14.04 30.18
N PRO A 27 22.36 14.91 29.19
CA PRO A 27 23.06 14.88 27.89
C PRO A 27 24.58 15.00 27.98
N GLU A 28 25.09 15.72 28.99
CA GLU A 28 26.51 15.95 29.24
C GLU A 28 27.26 14.68 29.67
N ASP A 29 26.56 13.71 30.26
CA ASP A 29 27.11 12.45 30.77
C ASP A 29 27.06 11.31 29.72
N ILE A 30 26.58 11.61 28.51
CA ILE A 30 26.38 10.62 27.46
C ILE A 30 27.52 10.70 26.46
N GLU A 31 28.27 9.61 26.36
CA GLU A 31 29.28 9.42 25.31
C GLU A 31 28.69 8.69 24.10
N GLY A 32 28.89 9.28 22.92
CA GLY A 32 28.54 8.66 21.63
C GLY A 32 27.05 8.69 21.30
N ILE A 33 26.63 7.78 20.41
CA ILE A 33 25.24 7.70 19.94
C ILE A 33 24.38 6.97 20.97
N VAL A 34 23.30 7.62 21.43
CA VAL A 34 22.38 7.06 22.44
C VAL A 34 21.74 5.75 21.96
N TRP A 35 21.30 5.72 20.70
CA TRP A 35 20.61 4.59 20.07
C TRP A 35 21.44 4.08 18.90
N PRO A 36 22.37 3.13 19.09
CA PRO A 36 23.13 2.55 17.98
C PRO A 36 22.23 1.88 16.94
N ALA A 37 22.68 1.84 15.68
CA ALA A 37 21.95 1.21 14.58
C ALA A 37 21.64 -0.27 14.85
N SER A 38 22.56 -0.99 15.50
CA SER A 38 22.38 -2.39 15.88
C SER A 38 21.21 -2.59 16.85
N VAL A 39 21.05 -1.72 17.85
CA VAL A 39 19.91 -1.73 18.79
C VAL A 39 18.60 -1.43 18.06
N MET A 40 18.60 -0.47 17.12
CA MET A 40 17.44 -0.17 16.30
C MET A 40 17.03 -1.36 15.42
N LYS A 41 17.99 -2.05 14.77
CA LYS A 41 17.74 -3.27 13.99
C LYS A 41 17.04 -4.35 14.82
N VAL A 42 17.52 -4.64 16.03
CA VAL A 42 16.89 -5.62 16.94
C VAL A 42 15.45 -5.23 17.27
N ILE A 43 15.21 -3.97 17.63
CA ILE A 43 13.87 -3.50 18.00
C ILE A 43 12.90 -3.60 16.82
N LEU A 44 13.33 -3.19 15.63
CA LEU A 44 12.49 -3.25 14.43
C LEU A 44 12.29 -4.68 13.95
N ALA A 45 13.27 -5.58 14.08
CA ALA A 45 13.12 -7.00 13.77
C ALA A 45 12.06 -7.67 14.68
N ARG A 46 12.17 -7.47 16.00
CA ARG A 46 11.14 -7.91 16.95
C ARG A 46 9.78 -7.32 16.60
N LYS A 47 9.73 -6.05 16.17
CA LYS A 47 8.49 -5.39 15.75
C LYS A 47 7.90 -6.05 14.52
N ALA A 48 8.72 -6.33 13.50
CA ALA A 48 8.31 -6.99 12.26
C ALA A 48 7.70 -8.37 12.55
N GLN A 49 8.35 -9.20 13.37
CA GLN A 49 7.83 -10.52 13.75
C GLN A 49 6.45 -10.43 14.44
N ASN A 50 6.30 -9.50 15.39
CA ASN A 50 5.03 -9.26 16.08
C ASN A 50 3.91 -8.73 15.17
N ARG A 51 4.28 -8.09 14.05
CA ARG A 51 3.35 -7.49 13.08
C ARG A 51 2.91 -8.49 12.03
N LEU A 52 3.82 -9.35 11.58
CA LEU A 52 3.53 -10.48 10.71
C LEU A 52 2.42 -11.36 11.28
N GLY A 53 2.52 -11.73 12.57
CA GLY A 53 1.46 -12.50 13.26
C GLY A 53 0.12 -11.78 13.40
N LYS A 54 0.02 -10.50 13.04
CA LYS A 54 -1.21 -9.69 13.03
C LYS A 54 -1.67 -9.32 11.62
N GLY A 55 -0.96 -9.77 10.58
CA GLY A 55 -1.20 -9.41 9.18
C GLY A 55 -1.01 -7.92 8.89
N ILE A 56 -0.13 -7.23 9.64
CA ILE A 56 0.16 -5.81 9.41
C ILE A 56 1.54 -5.71 8.75
N PRO A 57 1.67 -5.03 7.59
CA PRO A 57 2.93 -4.89 6.89
C PRO A 57 3.93 -4.12 7.74
N PHE A 58 5.18 -4.57 7.72
CA PHE A 58 6.31 -3.85 8.31
C PHE A 58 7.59 -4.16 7.53
N ASN A 59 7.62 -3.72 6.27
CA ASN A 59 8.83 -3.74 5.45
C ASN A 59 9.68 -2.54 5.87
N TYR A 60 10.85 -2.77 6.45
CA TYR A 60 11.66 -1.69 7.02
C TYR A 60 13.10 -1.75 6.53
N MET A 61 13.81 -0.65 6.67
CA MET A 61 15.26 -0.55 6.52
C MET A 61 15.79 0.38 7.60
N VAL A 62 16.90 -0.03 8.22
CA VAL A 62 17.65 0.79 9.18
C VAL A 62 18.93 1.20 8.49
N THR A 63 19.15 2.49 8.33
CA THR A 63 20.29 3.03 7.60
C THR A 63 20.82 4.30 8.25
N GLU A 64 21.99 4.73 7.81
CA GLU A 64 22.67 5.93 8.29
C GLU A 64 22.81 6.91 7.14
N PHE A 65 22.69 8.21 7.45
CA PHE A 65 22.89 9.27 6.50
C PHE A 65 24.00 10.21 7.00
N THR A 66 25.05 10.30 6.19
CA THR A 66 26.13 11.26 6.37
C THR A 66 25.93 12.41 5.38
N PRO A 67 25.62 13.64 5.85
CA PRO A 67 25.52 14.78 4.96
C PRO A 67 26.88 15.11 4.33
N SER A 68 26.87 15.59 3.09
CA SER A 68 28.08 16.11 2.45
C SER A 68 28.59 17.36 3.18
N GLU A 69 29.91 17.52 3.20
CA GLU A 69 30.59 18.71 3.73
C GLU A 69 30.20 19.96 2.92
N ASP A 70 30.01 19.81 1.60
CA ASP A 70 29.40 20.85 0.78
C ASP A 70 27.89 20.92 1.05
N SER A 71 27.43 22.07 1.55
CA SER A 71 26.01 22.31 1.82
C SER A 71 25.13 22.31 0.57
N LYS A 72 25.72 22.48 -0.61
CA LYS A 72 25.05 22.44 -1.91
C LYS A 72 25.06 21.07 -2.58
N ASP A 73 25.80 20.12 -2.03
CA ASP A 73 25.84 18.75 -2.54
C ASP A 73 24.61 17.97 -2.02
N TYR A 74 23.77 17.59 -2.98
CA TYR A 74 22.56 16.78 -2.79
C TYR A 74 22.73 15.36 -3.35
N SER A 75 23.96 14.86 -3.48
CA SER A 75 24.23 13.48 -3.90
C SER A 75 24.04 12.47 -2.77
N LEU A 76 23.94 11.19 -3.15
CA LEU A 76 23.94 10.05 -2.23
C LEU A 76 25.25 9.24 -2.31
N GLU A 77 26.33 9.81 -2.84
CA GLU A 77 27.60 9.08 -3.08
C GLU A 77 28.17 8.44 -1.80
N ASN A 78 28.09 9.16 -0.68
CA ASN A 78 28.54 8.67 0.62
C ASN A 78 27.51 7.76 1.33
N ASN A 79 26.32 7.59 0.76
CA ASN A 79 25.16 6.94 1.38
C ASN A 79 24.71 5.72 0.55
N LYS A 80 25.59 4.71 0.46
CA LYS A 80 25.46 3.56 -0.46
C LYS A 80 24.14 2.82 -0.38
N GLU A 81 23.64 2.54 0.82
CA GLU A 81 22.38 1.78 0.97
C GLU A 81 21.17 2.58 0.46
N LEU A 82 21.14 3.90 0.73
CA LEU A 82 20.10 4.80 0.21
C LEU A 82 20.20 4.95 -1.31
N ALA A 83 21.43 5.08 -1.84
CA ALA A 83 21.66 5.12 -3.29
C ALA A 83 21.18 3.82 -3.97
N ALA A 84 21.47 2.66 -3.38
CA ALA A 84 21.01 1.37 -3.88
C ALA A 84 19.48 1.24 -3.86
N LEU A 85 18.80 1.77 -2.82
CA LEU A 85 17.34 1.82 -2.78
C LEU A 85 16.76 2.69 -3.90
N VAL A 86 17.30 3.90 -4.11
CA VAL A 86 16.84 4.79 -5.19
C VAL A 86 17.05 4.14 -6.55
N GLN A 87 18.22 3.53 -6.77
CA GLN A 87 18.53 2.83 -8.03
C GLN A 87 17.60 1.61 -8.24
N PHE A 88 17.35 0.81 -7.21
CA PHE A 88 16.40 -0.30 -7.29
C PHE A 88 15.00 0.17 -7.67
N LEU A 89 14.52 1.25 -7.05
CA LEU A 89 13.21 1.83 -7.35
C LEU A 89 13.15 2.37 -8.79
N LYS A 90 14.22 3.01 -9.28
CA LYS A 90 14.33 3.47 -10.67
C LYS A 90 14.13 2.34 -11.66
N GLU A 91 14.77 1.20 -11.41
CA GLU A 91 14.75 0.05 -12.30
C GLU A 91 13.43 -0.74 -12.22
N ASN A 92 12.74 -0.70 -11.08
CA ASN A 92 11.69 -1.68 -10.78
C ASN A 92 10.35 -1.10 -10.30
N HIS A 93 10.20 0.22 -10.16
CA HIS A 93 8.97 0.84 -9.64
C HIS A 93 7.69 0.36 -10.36
N SER A 94 7.72 0.26 -11.69
CA SER A 94 6.58 -0.21 -12.49
C SER A 94 6.18 -1.67 -12.26
N LYS A 95 7.05 -2.46 -11.62
CA LYS A 95 6.82 -3.87 -11.28
C LYS A 95 6.45 -4.08 -9.81
N LEU A 96 6.48 -3.02 -9.00
CA LEU A 96 6.07 -3.10 -7.61
C LEU A 96 4.56 -2.85 -7.49
N PRO A 97 3.85 -3.64 -6.67
CA PRO A 97 2.41 -3.49 -6.54
C PRO A 97 2.03 -2.15 -5.91
N VAL A 98 1.02 -1.50 -6.48
CA VAL A 98 0.46 -0.27 -5.94
C VAL A 98 -0.08 -0.52 -4.52
N GLY A 99 0.13 0.46 -3.66
CA GLY A 99 -0.18 0.35 -2.24
C GLY A 99 0.87 -0.39 -1.42
N LEU A 100 1.93 -0.95 -2.02
CA LEU A 100 3.03 -1.58 -1.28
C LEU A 100 3.72 -0.53 -0.40
N ARG A 101 3.93 -0.88 0.87
CA ARG A 101 4.51 0.04 1.87
C ARG A 101 5.84 -0.46 2.38
N PHE A 102 6.74 0.49 2.58
CA PHE A 102 8.00 0.26 3.26
C PHE A 102 8.44 1.50 4.03
N GLN A 103 9.34 1.30 4.98
CA GLN A 103 9.64 2.27 6.02
C GLN A 103 11.13 2.38 6.26
N LEU A 104 11.61 3.59 6.50
CA LEU A 104 13.03 3.85 6.81
C LEU A 104 13.14 4.38 8.23
N ALA A 105 14.05 3.81 9.01
CA ALA A 105 14.63 4.44 10.18
C ALA A 105 16.02 4.94 9.79
N VAL A 106 16.25 6.24 9.91
CA VAL A 106 17.48 6.87 9.42
C VAL A 106 18.19 7.60 10.54
N LEU A 107 19.43 7.21 10.80
CA LEU A 107 20.31 7.90 11.74
C LEU A 107 21.04 9.03 11.02
N VAL A 108 20.81 10.26 11.46
CA VAL A 108 21.39 11.48 10.90
C VAL A 108 22.18 12.19 11.98
N GLY A 109 23.51 12.01 11.97
CA GLY A 109 24.42 12.72 12.89
C GLY A 109 24.04 12.59 14.37
N GLY A 110 23.68 11.38 14.82
CA GLY A 110 23.29 11.07 16.20
C GLY A 110 21.78 11.15 16.50
N HIS A 111 20.97 11.65 15.56
CA HIS A 111 19.52 11.76 15.70
C HIS A 111 18.78 10.78 14.80
N TRP A 112 17.73 10.12 15.31
CA TRP A 112 16.89 9.21 14.53
C TRP A 112 15.67 9.93 13.97
N THR A 113 15.44 9.77 12.67
CA THR A 113 14.21 10.17 11.99
C THR A 113 13.58 8.98 11.27
N CYS A 114 12.32 9.11 10.86
CA CYS A 114 11.63 8.04 10.15
C CYS A 114 10.91 8.52 8.88
N ILE A 115 10.82 7.63 7.90
CA ILE A 115 10.07 7.87 6.66
C ILE A 115 9.14 6.70 6.40
N ASP A 116 7.88 7.02 6.14
CA ASP A 116 6.91 6.07 5.59
C ASP A 116 6.82 6.24 4.08
N HIS A 117 6.72 5.15 3.32
CA HIS A 117 6.58 5.16 1.87
C HIS A 117 5.38 4.35 1.43
N VAL A 118 4.82 4.73 0.28
CA VAL A 118 3.89 3.91 -0.48
C VAL A 118 4.20 3.97 -1.98
N ILE A 119 4.16 2.81 -2.63
CA ILE A 119 4.20 2.70 -4.09
C ILE A 119 2.85 3.15 -4.65
N THR A 120 2.88 4.08 -5.61
CA THR A 120 1.72 4.57 -6.36
C THR A 120 1.95 4.35 -7.85
N SER A 121 0.90 4.43 -8.68
CA SER A 121 1.05 4.29 -10.13
C SER A 121 1.86 5.42 -10.80
N ARG A 122 2.11 6.53 -10.11
CA ARG A 122 2.90 7.66 -10.65
C ARG A 122 4.30 7.76 -10.06
N GLY A 123 4.68 6.87 -9.13
CA GLY A 123 5.93 6.98 -8.39
C GLY A 123 5.78 6.58 -6.93
N VAL A 124 6.67 7.08 -6.09
CA VAL A 124 6.71 6.86 -4.65
C VAL A 124 6.20 8.10 -3.93
N ALA A 125 5.26 7.91 -3.01
CA ALA A 125 4.90 8.95 -2.04
C ALA A 125 5.65 8.67 -0.73
N ALA A 126 6.24 9.72 -0.14
CA ALA A 126 7.06 9.64 1.06
C ALA A 126 6.62 10.65 2.12
N PHE A 127 6.59 10.25 3.39
CA PHE A 127 6.32 11.12 4.52
C PHE A 127 7.40 11.00 5.58
N ASN A 128 8.18 12.07 5.79
CA ASN A 128 9.12 12.15 6.90
C ASN A 128 8.43 12.69 8.15
N LEU A 129 8.44 11.87 9.20
CA LEU A 129 7.93 12.22 10.52
C LEU A 129 9.10 12.30 11.50
N ASP A 130 9.55 13.52 11.74
CA ASP A 130 10.61 13.83 12.68
C ASP A 130 10.03 14.38 14.00
N SER A 131 10.34 13.75 15.13
CA SER A 131 9.76 14.14 16.44
C SER A 131 10.29 15.47 16.97
N VAL A 132 11.49 15.90 16.53
CA VAL A 132 12.21 17.09 17.02
C VAL A 132 12.11 18.26 16.03
N MET A 133 11.78 17.98 14.77
CA MET A 133 11.92 18.89 13.63
C MET A 133 13.38 19.35 13.48
N ASP A 134 14.28 18.39 13.44
CA ASP A 134 15.71 18.61 13.31
C ASP A 134 16.08 19.08 11.88
N SER A 135 16.94 20.09 11.80
CA SER A 135 17.37 20.66 10.51
C SER A 135 18.18 19.67 9.65
N LYS A 136 18.95 18.77 10.28
CA LYS A 136 19.71 17.71 9.62
C LYS A 136 18.75 16.64 9.07
N ALA A 137 17.71 16.27 9.83
CA ALA A 137 16.67 15.36 9.35
C ALA A 137 15.93 15.95 8.13
N ARG A 138 15.60 17.25 8.17
CA ARG A 138 15.06 17.97 7.01
C ARG A 138 16.03 17.97 5.82
N ARG A 139 17.32 18.23 6.04
CA ARG A 139 18.34 18.21 4.97
C ARG A 139 18.43 16.83 4.34
N PHE A 140 18.50 15.78 5.15
CA PHE A 140 18.45 14.39 4.69
C PHE A 140 17.22 14.14 3.80
N PHE A 141 16.02 14.49 4.28
CA PHE A 141 14.80 14.23 3.53
C PHE A 141 14.77 15.00 2.20
N HIS A 142 15.27 16.24 2.18
CA HIS A 142 15.39 17.01 0.96
C HIS A 142 16.37 16.38 -0.05
N VAL A 143 17.54 15.93 0.40
CA VAL A 143 18.51 15.19 -0.43
C VAL A 143 17.83 13.93 -0.99
N TYR A 144 17.14 13.17 -0.15
CA TYR A 144 16.46 11.94 -0.56
C TYR A 144 15.37 12.19 -1.61
N LEU A 145 14.49 13.17 -1.38
CA LEU A 145 13.43 13.52 -2.32
C LEU A 145 13.98 14.03 -3.66
N LEU A 146 15.06 14.84 -3.65
CA LEU A 146 15.70 15.29 -4.89
C LEU A 146 16.25 14.13 -5.72
N ASN A 147 16.79 13.09 -5.07
CA ASN A 147 17.28 11.90 -5.79
C ASN A 147 16.12 11.08 -6.37
N LEU A 148 14.99 10.95 -5.66
CA LEU A 148 13.77 10.36 -6.24
C LEU A 148 13.23 11.20 -7.40
N GLU A 149 13.26 12.53 -7.30
CA GLU A 149 12.78 13.42 -8.36
C GLU A 149 13.65 13.36 -9.62
N LYS A 150 14.98 13.36 -9.46
CA LYS A 150 15.93 13.21 -10.58
C LYS A 150 15.70 11.94 -11.38
N GLU A 151 15.28 10.87 -10.72
CA GLU A 151 14.96 9.58 -11.35
C GLU A 151 13.51 9.46 -11.82
N GLY A 152 12.72 10.54 -11.75
CA GLY A 152 11.30 10.53 -12.16
C GLY A 152 10.39 9.71 -11.25
N LEU A 153 10.85 9.37 -10.05
CA LEU A 153 10.13 8.49 -9.11
C LEU A 153 9.29 9.25 -8.08
N LEU A 154 9.50 10.55 -7.89
CA LEU A 154 8.82 11.29 -6.82
C LEU A 154 7.36 11.60 -7.18
N GLY A 155 6.43 10.88 -6.55
CA GLY A 155 4.99 11.13 -6.65
C GLY A 155 4.51 12.22 -5.69
N ALA A 156 4.90 12.14 -4.41
CA ALA A 156 4.60 13.15 -3.40
C ALA A 156 5.59 13.11 -2.22
N GLY A 157 5.86 14.25 -1.60
CA GLY A 157 6.77 14.37 -0.47
C GLY A 157 6.17 15.25 0.63
N TYR A 158 6.00 14.68 1.82
CA TYR A 158 5.47 15.39 2.99
C TYR A 158 6.52 15.36 4.11
N ILE A 159 6.67 16.46 4.85
CA ILE A 159 7.55 16.53 6.00
C ILE A 159 6.88 17.22 7.18
N TYR A 160 6.93 16.58 8.35
CA TYR A 160 6.53 17.20 9.61
C TYR A 160 7.63 18.16 10.09
N PHE A 161 7.53 19.43 9.70
CA PHE A 161 8.53 20.46 9.99
C PHE A 161 7.92 21.86 9.89
N VAL A 162 8.16 22.69 10.91
CA VAL A 162 7.91 24.14 10.85
C VAL A 162 9.22 24.90 10.85
N ASN A 163 9.34 25.90 9.96
CA ASN A 163 10.50 26.78 9.95
C ASN A 163 10.26 27.96 10.90
N VAL A 164 10.81 27.87 12.11
CA VAL A 164 10.77 28.96 13.08
C VAL A 164 12.20 29.50 13.24
N PRO A 165 12.46 30.77 12.89
CA PRO A 165 13.77 31.40 13.07
C PRO A 165 14.26 31.28 14.51
N SER A 166 15.55 31.00 14.69
CA SER A 166 16.20 31.03 16.01
C SER A 166 16.85 32.39 16.22
N ASP A 167 16.79 32.91 17.45
CA ASP A 167 17.47 34.15 17.86
C ASP A 167 19.01 33.96 18.01
N GLY A 168 19.53 32.78 17.66
CA GLY A 168 20.95 32.44 17.67
C GLY A 168 21.21 30.96 17.98
N PRO A 169 22.48 30.51 17.95
CA PRO A 169 22.87 29.11 18.19
C PRO A 169 22.73 28.70 19.67
N PHE A 170 22.80 29.65 20.60
CA PHE A 170 22.64 29.42 22.04
C PHE A 170 21.27 29.85 22.57
N ALA A 171 20.40 30.38 21.69
CA ALA A 171 19.06 30.80 22.07
C ALA A 171 18.21 29.57 22.44
N LYS A 172 17.30 29.75 23.40
CA LYS A 172 16.31 28.72 23.71
C LYS A 172 15.45 28.47 22.47
N THR A 173 15.04 27.22 22.28
CA THR A 173 14.11 26.86 21.22
C THR A 173 12.86 27.75 21.26
N PRO A 174 12.49 28.43 20.16
CA PRO A 174 11.34 29.33 20.15
C PRO A 174 10.05 28.63 20.57
N LYS A 175 9.19 29.32 21.34
CA LYS A 175 7.91 28.78 21.82
C LYS A 175 7.04 28.23 20.69
N GLU A 176 7.03 28.89 19.55
CA GLU A 176 6.29 28.43 18.35
C GLU A 176 6.81 27.08 17.84
N LYS A 177 8.13 26.86 17.85
CA LYS A 177 8.71 25.56 17.49
C LYS A 177 8.34 24.50 18.52
N VAL A 178 8.44 24.81 19.81
CA VAL A 178 8.04 23.90 20.90
C VAL A 178 6.57 23.49 20.80
N ALA A 179 5.67 24.38 20.34
CA ALA A 179 4.25 24.06 20.10
C ALA A 179 4.02 23.04 18.96
N ASN A 180 5.07 22.68 18.22
CA ASN A 180 5.05 21.69 17.14
C ASN A 180 5.97 20.49 17.42
N MET A 181 6.89 20.57 18.38
CA MET A 181 7.79 19.46 18.70
C MET A 181 7.08 18.37 19.51
N ILE A 182 7.21 17.12 19.06
CA ILE A 182 6.69 15.94 19.76
C ILE A 182 7.68 15.52 20.85
N GLN A 183 8.98 15.57 20.54
CA GLN A 183 10.08 15.31 21.45
C GLN A 183 10.80 16.61 21.77
N THR A 184 11.11 16.83 23.04
CA THR A 184 11.86 17.99 23.51
C THR A 184 13.18 17.62 24.19
N ASP A 185 13.39 16.35 24.57
CA ASP A 185 14.67 15.86 25.09
C ASP A 185 15.65 15.41 23.99
N TRP A 186 16.90 15.16 24.37
CA TRP A 186 17.99 14.79 23.46
C TRP A 186 18.15 13.27 23.25
N ILE A 187 17.44 12.45 24.02
CA ILE A 187 17.75 11.02 24.20
C ILE A 187 16.65 10.09 23.71
N SER A 188 15.43 10.60 23.47
CA SER A 188 14.26 9.77 23.19
C SER A 188 13.99 9.51 21.71
N CYS A 189 14.83 9.99 20.78
CA CYS A 189 14.59 9.91 19.33
C CYS A 189 14.32 8.47 18.84
N GLY A 190 15.05 7.47 19.34
CA GLY A 190 14.79 6.07 19.02
C GLY A 190 13.42 5.56 19.47
N ILE A 191 12.89 6.05 20.60
CA ILE A 191 11.55 5.71 21.10
C ILE A 191 10.48 6.21 20.13
N TYR A 192 10.62 7.46 19.68
CA TYR A 192 9.66 8.08 18.77
C TYR A 192 9.70 7.43 17.39
N VAL A 193 10.87 7.16 16.81
CA VAL A 193 10.97 6.45 15.53
C VAL A 193 10.24 5.10 15.57
N VAL A 194 10.46 4.30 16.62
CA VAL A 194 9.77 3.00 16.76
C VAL A 194 8.27 3.17 16.97
N ASP A 195 7.84 4.19 17.72
CA ASP A 195 6.43 4.50 17.95
C ASP A 195 5.70 4.98 16.70
N HIS A 196 6.34 5.88 15.97
CA HIS A 196 5.88 6.52 14.75
C HIS A 196 5.79 5.51 13.63
N LEU A 197 6.86 4.77 13.32
CA LEU A 197 6.81 3.70 12.31
C LEU A 197 5.71 2.68 12.62
N SER A 198 5.55 2.33 13.89
CA SER A 198 4.47 1.44 14.36
C SER A 198 3.07 2.03 14.19
N PHE A 199 2.91 3.35 14.24
CA PHE A 199 1.64 4.00 13.98
C PHE A 199 1.40 4.07 12.47
N LEU A 200 2.37 4.60 11.73
CA LEU A 200 2.31 4.78 10.28
C LEU A 200 1.97 3.46 9.58
N SER A 201 2.61 2.34 9.97
CA SER A 201 2.46 1.03 9.30
C SER A 201 1.04 0.44 9.32
N ARG A 202 0.11 0.99 10.10
CA ARG A 202 -1.28 0.51 10.23
C ARG A 202 -2.33 1.58 9.93
N THR A 203 -1.89 2.72 9.41
CA THR A 203 -2.72 3.89 9.16
C THR A 203 -2.61 4.26 7.68
N ASN A 204 -3.69 4.72 7.04
CA ASN A 204 -3.68 5.08 5.62
C ASN A 204 -3.14 6.51 5.43
N VAL A 205 -1.88 6.70 5.81
CA VAL A 205 -1.21 8.01 5.96
C VAL A 205 -1.37 8.88 4.72
N PHE A 206 -1.07 8.32 3.55
CA PHE A 206 -1.06 9.07 2.29
C PHE A 206 -2.46 9.44 1.81
N HIS A 207 -3.48 8.62 2.09
CA HIS A 207 -4.87 9.03 1.82
C HIS A 207 -5.24 10.26 2.65
N HIS A 208 -4.94 10.25 3.95
CA HIS A 208 -5.25 11.37 4.84
C HIS A 208 -4.46 12.63 4.49
N LEU A 209 -3.16 12.51 4.18
CA LEU A 209 -2.33 13.65 3.76
C LEU A 209 -2.82 14.23 2.42
N LYS A 210 -3.03 13.38 1.40
CA LYS A 210 -3.54 13.81 0.09
C LYS A 210 -4.88 14.52 0.19
N THR A 211 -5.80 14.00 1.00
CA THR A 211 -7.14 14.57 1.16
C THR A 211 -7.11 15.95 1.84
N ASN A 212 -6.17 16.17 2.76
CA ASN A 212 -6.12 17.42 3.55
C ASN A 212 -5.17 18.47 2.95
N LEU A 213 -4.10 18.05 2.28
CA LEU A 213 -3.01 18.92 1.82
C LEU A 213 -2.82 18.90 0.29
N GLY A 214 -3.48 17.98 -0.42
CA GLY A 214 -3.24 17.73 -1.85
C GLY A 214 -1.95 16.95 -2.12
N GLU A 215 -1.69 16.64 -3.38
CA GLU A 215 -0.41 16.01 -3.80
C GLU A 215 0.60 17.11 -4.15
N SER A 216 1.77 17.07 -3.52
CA SER A 216 2.91 17.94 -3.85
C SER A 216 4.21 17.15 -3.75
N LYS A 217 5.18 17.46 -4.60
CA LYS A 217 6.54 16.91 -4.52
C LYS A 217 7.25 17.30 -3.21
N TYR A 218 6.86 18.42 -2.60
CA TYR A 218 7.37 18.84 -1.30
C TYR A 218 6.33 19.69 -0.56
N CYS A 219 5.88 19.20 0.59
CA CYS A 219 4.92 19.87 1.46
C CYS A 219 5.40 19.81 2.91
N THR A 220 5.60 20.98 3.53
CA THR A 220 5.87 21.08 4.96
C THR A 220 4.55 21.18 5.73
N LEU A 221 4.44 20.48 6.83
CA LEU A 221 3.26 20.54 7.70
C LEU A 221 3.65 20.65 9.18
N GLY A 222 2.89 21.46 9.91
CA GLY A 222 2.99 21.59 11.37
C GLY A 222 1.86 20.87 12.09
N ARG A 223 1.80 21.04 13.42
CA ARG A 223 0.78 20.42 14.29
C ARG A 223 -0.65 20.69 13.80
N LYS A 224 -0.93 21.91 13.36
CA LYS A 224 -2.28 22.34 12.93
C LYS A 224 -2.74 21.63 11.64
N ASP A 225 -1.79 21.21 10.81
CA ASP A 225 -2.03 20.63 9.48
C ASP A 225 -2.19 19.10 9.54
N ILE A 226 -1.84 18.48 10.68
CA ILE A 226 -2.02 17.04 10.90
C ILE A 226 -3.52 16.73 11.01
N PRO A 227 -4.09 15.91 10.11
CA PRO A 227 -5.51 15.59 10.17
C PRO A 227 -5.85 14.77 11.43
N PRO A 228 -7.11 14.80 11.89
CA PRO A 228 -7.56 14.06 13.07
C PRO A 228 -7.16 12.58 13.04
N ALA A 229 -7.31 11.91 11.89
CA ALA A 229 -6.95 10.50 11.72
C ALA A 229 -5.45 10.19 12.01
N LEU A 230 -4.57 11.19 11.83
CA LEU A 230 -3.13 11.06 12.06
C LEU A 230 -2.68 11.61 13.41
N SER A 231 -3.58 12.21 14.21
CA SER A 231 -3.20 12.91 15.45
C SER A 231 -2.67 12.00 16.55
N ALA A 232 -2.84 10.68 16.44
CA ALA A 232 -2.27 9.73 17.38
C ALA A 232 -0.73 9.69 17.39
N ILE A 233 -0.05 10.34 16.43
CA ILE A 233 1.41 10.57 16.47
C ILE A 233 1.84 11.40 17.69
N PHE A 234 0.93 12.19 18.27
CA PHE A 234 1.18 13.06 19.42
C PHE A 234 1.03 12.36 20.78
N ARG A 235 0.64 11.08 20.80
CA ARG A 235 0.28 10.36 22.03
C ARG A 235 1.41 10.21 23.05
N LEU A 236 2.65 10.44 22.65
CA LEU A 236 3.84 10.42 23.50
C LEU A 236 4.49 11.80 23.60
N SER A 237 3.81 12.88 23.23
CA SER A 237 4.38 14.22 23.21
C SER A 237 4.98 14.60 24.57
N GLN A 238 6.19 15.18 24.54
CA GLN A 238 6.85 15.83 25.68
C GLN A 238 6.56 17.34 25.75
N SER A 239 5.86 17.88 24.76
CA SER A 239 5.47 19.29 24.72
C SER A 239 4.02 19.45 25.16
N ASP A 240 3.82 20.02 26.36
CA ASP A 240 2.50 20.40 26.86
C ASP A 240 1.87 21.45 25.94
N LEU A 241 2.69 22.40 25.46
CA LEU A 241 2.25 23.43 24.53
C LEU A 241 1.73 22.86 23.22
N LEU A 242 2.30 21.75 22.73
CA LEU A 242 1.75 21.03 21.58
C LEU A 242 0.37 20.46 21.90
N LEU A 243 0.24 19.73 23.02
CA LEU A 243 -0.99 19.04 23.41
C LEU A 243 -2.14 20.00 23.72
N GLU A 244 -1.86 21.12 24.39
CA GLU A 244 -2.81 22.19 24.69
C GLU A 244 -3.40 22.75 23.39
N ASN A 245 -2.54 23.02 22.40
CA ASN A 245 -2.91 23.63 21.13
C ASN A 245 -3.58 22.68 20.12
N LEU A 246 -3.69 21.39 20.40
CA LEU A 246 -4.45 20.47 19.55
C LEU A 246 -5.92 20.91 19.46
N THR A 247 -6.48 20.84 18.26
CA THR A 247 -7.90 21.15 18.05
C THR A 247 -8.79 20.09 18.73
N LYS A 248 -10.06 20.41 18.97
CA LYS A 248 -11.03 19.46 19.53
C LYS A 248 -11.08 18.15 18.73
N LYS A 249 -11.16 18.25 17.39
CA LYS A 249 -11.16 17.08 16.48
C LYS A 249 -9.87 16.25 16.57
N GLN A 250 -8.71 16.89 16.77
CA GLN A 250 -7.44 16.17 16.92
C GLN A 250 -7.33 15.44 18.27
N LYS A 251 -8.07 15.88 19.30
CA LYS A 251 -8.08 15.27 20.65
C LYS A 251 -9.03 14.07 20.79
N GLU A 252 -10.03 13.96 19.90
CA GLU A 252 -11.05 12.91 19.91
C GLU A 252 -10.60 11.47 19.57
N PRO A 253 -9.60 11.23 18.70
CA PRO A 253 -9.21 9.88 18.31
C PRO A 253 -8.77 9.00 19.48
N THR A 254 -9.20 7.74 19.45
CA THR A 254 -8.76 6.69 20.36
C THR A 254 -7.31 6.30 20.05
N ILE A 255 -6.41 6.50 21.02
CA ILE A 255 -4.96 6.28 20.86
C ILE A 255 -4.46 4.95 21.44
N THR A 256 -5.28 4.26 22.25
CA THR A 256 -4.95 2.95 22.81
C THR A 256 -6.06 1.92 22.58
N ARG A 257 -5.71 0.63 22.61
CA ARG A 257 -6.69 -0.47 22.58
C ARG A 257 -7.72 -0.41 23.72
N LYS A 258 -7.40 0.28 24.81
CA LYS A 258 -8.28 0.43 25.99
C LYS A 258 -9.22 1.63 25.88
N GLY A 259 -9.35 2.24 24.69
CA GLY A 259 -10.26 3.37 24.49
C GLY A 259 -9.70 4.73 24.93
N LYS A 260 -8.47 4.78 25.47
CA LYS A 260 -7.86 6.06 25.90
C LYS A 260 -7.80 7.05 24.74
N LYS A 261 -8.26 8.28 24.96
CA LYS A 261 -8.23 9.38 23.98
C LYS A 261 -6.95 10.21 24.10
N LEU A 262 -6.62 10.97 23.07
CA LEU A 262 -5.45 11.85 23.09
C LEU A 262 -5.57 12.95 24.17
N SER A 263 -6.80 13.38 24.49
CA SER A 263 -7.08 14.32 25.60
C SER A 263 -6.69 13.79 26.99
N GLU A 264 -6.44 12.49 27.14
CA GLU A 264 -6.19 11.83 28.42
C GLU A 264 -4.69 11.49 28.61
N VAL A 265 -3.82 11.89 27.67
CA VAL A 265 -2.38 11.64 27.74
C VAL A 265 -1.75 12.46 28.88
N GLY A 266 -0.87 11.83 29.65
CA GLY A 266 -0.12 12.46 30.74
C GLY A 266 1.38 12.36 30.51
N TYR A 267 2.14 13.18 31.24
CA TYR A 267 3.60 13.24 31.13
C TYR A 267 4.29 11.96 31.65
N GLY A 268 5.38 11.53 31.01
CA GLY A 268 6.19 10.36 31.42
C GLY A 268 5.98 9.06 30.61
N ASP A 269 5.07 9.06 29.63
CA ASP A 269 4.77 7.86 28.82
C ASP A 269 5.93 7.42 27.91
N ALA A 270 6.75 8.37 27.42
CA ALA A 270 7.82 8.09 26.46
C ALA A 270 8.97 7.26 27.06
N LYS A 271 9.63 7.73 28.13
CA LYS A 271 10.76 6.99 28.75
C LYS A 271 10.34 5.62 29.28
N ARG A 272 9.15 5.51 29.88
CA ARG A 272 8.58 4.23 30.31
C ARG A 272 8.40 3.26 29.13
N LYS A 273 7.91 3.75 28.00
CA LYS A 273 7.84 2.96 26.77
C LYS A 273 9.22 2.56 26.27
N GLY A 274 10.20 3.47 26.28
CA GLY A 274 11.59 3.18 25.92
C GLY A 274 12.19 2.03 26.72
N ARG A 275 12.10 2.09 28.05
CA ARG A 275 12.57 1.01 28.94
C ARG A 275 11.90 -0.33 28.62
N LYS A 276 10.59 -0.33 28.35
CA LYS A 276 9.87 -1.53 27.93
C LYS A 276 10.38 -2.07 26.60
N LEU A 277 10.58 -1.22 25.60
CA LEU A 277 11.10 -1.61 24.29
C LEU A 277 12.49 -2.25 24.40
N LEU A 278 13.37 -1.69 25.24
CA LEU A 278 14.73 -2.18 25.44
C LEU A 278 14.77 -3.49 26.23
N LEU A 279 13.95 -3.63 27.27
CA LEU A 279 13.79 -4.91 27.98
C LEU A 279 13.28 -6.01 27.04
N GLU A 280 12.30 -5.67 26.20
CA GLU A 280 11.77 -6.55 25.19
C GLU A 280 12.82 -6.92 24.12
N ALA A 281 13.63 -5.97 23.64
CA ALA A 281 14.72 -6.21 22.71
C ALA A 281 15.78 -7.15 23.31
N ARG A 282 16.17 -6.89 24.57
CA ARG A 282 17.11 -7.74 25.32
C ARG A 282 16.60 -9.19 25.39
N ASN A 283 15.37 -9.37 25.87
CA ASN A 283 14.77 -10.70 25.98
C ASN A 283 14.67 -11.40 24.63
N PHE A 284 14.45 -10.66 23.54
CA PHE A 284 14.40 -11.24 22.19
C PHE A 284 15.77 -11.78 21.77
N VAL A 285 16.83 -10.99 21.95
CA VAL A 285 18.21 -11.39 21.62
C VAL A 285 18.68 -12.55 22.49
N GLU A 286 18.42 -12.52 23.79
CA GLU A 286 18.88 -13.56 24.73
C GLU A 286 18.21 -14.93 24.47
N ASN A 287 16.95 -14.95 24.01
CA ASN A 287 16.15 -16.17 23.93
C ASN A 287 15.86 -16.67 22.50
N CYS A 288 16.22 -15.92 21.46
CA CYS A 288 16.00 -16.35 20.07
C CYS A 288 16.96 -17.49 19.67
N LYS A 289 16.59 -18.25 18.63
CA LYS A 289 17.49 -19.23 18.00
C LYS A 289 18.59 -18.50 17.21
N GLU A 290 19.67 -19.19 16.84
CA GLU A 290 20.72 -18.54 16.03
C GLU A 290 20.22 -18.11 14.66
N GLU A 291 19.38 -18.92 14.01
CA GLU A 291 18.74 -18.56 12.74
C GLU A 291 17.94 -17.25 12.84
N ASP A 292 17.17 -17.08 13.92
CA ASP A 292 16.40 -15.86 14.19
C ASP A 292 17.33 -14.67 14.46
N TYR A 293 18.46 -14.90 15.15
CA TYR A 293 19.45 -13.87 15.45
C TYR A 293 20.16 -13.38 14.19
N GLU A 294 20.60 -14.30 13.33
CA GLU A 294 21.22 -13.99 12.03
C GLU A 294 20.25 -13.21 11.13
N GLN A 295 18.96 -13.57 11.13
CA GLN A 295 17.92 -12.86 10.37
C GLN A 295 17.74 -11.39 10.77
N ILE A 296 18.05 -11.00 12.02
CA ILE A 296 17.98 -9.59 12.46
C ILE A 296 18.95 -8.74 11.62
N PHE A 297 20.15 -9.24 11.38
CA PHE A 297 21.24 -8.48 10.78
C PHE A 297 21.41 -8.74 9.28
N SER A 298 20.91 -9.86 8.77
CA SER A 298 20.84 -10.15 7.33
C SER A 298 19.58 -9.58 6.67
N HIS A 299 18.63 -9.04 7.44
CA HIS A 299 17.41 -8.41 6.88
C HIS A 299 17.76 -7.31 5.87
N ASN A 300 17.26 -7.47 4.66
CA ASN A 300 17.45 -6.54 3.55
C ASN A 300 16.09 -6.18 2.92
N LEU A 301 15.80 -4.88 2.85
CA LEU A 301 14.58 -4.39 2.22
C LEU A 301 14.57 -4.67 0.72
N LEU A 302 15.69 -4.52 0.02
CA LEU A 302 15.78 -4.70 -1.43
C LEU A 302 15.47 -6.14 -1.82
N ASP A 303 15.94 -7.13 -1.04
CA ASP A 303 15.64 -8.54 -1.29
C ASP A 303 14.14 -8.83 -1.15
N LYS A 304 13.49 -8.23 -0.14
CA LYS A 304 12.03 -8.34 0.02
C LYS A 304 11.28 -7.71 -1.15
N LEU A 305 11.66 -6.50 -1.57
CA LEU A 305 11.02 -5.82 -2.70
C LEU A 305 11.26 -6.56 -4.02
N SER A 306 12.45 -7.13 -4.21
CA SER A 306 12.82 -7.92 -5.40
C SER A 306 11.92 -9.14 -5.60
N ASN A 307 11.38 -9.72 -4.53
CA ASN A 307 10.45 -10.86 -4.66
C ASN A 307 9.15 -10.47 -5.38
N TYR A 308 8.65 -9.25 -5.19
CA TYR A 308 7.49 -8.77 -5.95
C TYR A 308 7.82 -8.58 -7.43
N VAL A 309 9.01 -8.05 -7.72
CA VAL A 309 9.49 -7.85 -9.09
C VAL A 309 9.57 -9.18 -9.85
N ARG A 310 10.07 -10.24 -9.20
CA ARG A 310 10.20 -11.58 -9.81
C ARG A 310 8.85 -12.22 -10.13
N HIS A 311 7.81 -11.90 -9.37
CA HIS A 311 6.47 -12.44 -9.54
C HIS A 311 5.49 -11.43 -10.16
N TYR A 312 6.03 -10.39 -10.81
CA TYR A 312 5.22 -9.37 -11.45
C TYR A 312 4.37 -9.97 -12.56
N SER A 313 3.09 -9.64 -12.53
CA SER A 313 2.12 -9.88 -13.59
C SER A 313 1.26 -8.64 -13.72
N THR A 314 1.15 -8.10 -14.95
CA THR A 314 0.31 -6.94 -15.25
C THR A 314 -1.14 -7.15 -14.78
N PRO A 315 -1.85 -8.23 -15.17
CA PRO A 315 -3.25 -8.35 -14.79
C PRO A 315 -3.48 -8.50 -13.28
N VAL A 316 -2.54 -9.14 -12.57
CA VAL A 316 -2.59 -9.21 -11.10
C VAL A 316 -2.37 -7.83 -10.46
N ASN A 317 -1.42 -7.06 -10.96
CA ASN A 317 -1.10 -5.73 -10.42
C ASN A 317 -2.19 -4.69 -10.74
N ASP A 318 -2.80 -4.75 -11.92
CA ASP A 318 -3.91 -3.87 -12.31
C ASP A 318 -5.11 -4.03 -11.35
N LEU A 319 -5.44 -5.28 -10.99
CA LEU A 319 -6.50 -5.56 -10.02
C LEU A 319 -6.16 -5.01 -8.62
N ILE A 320 -4.90 -5.17 -8.19
CA ILE A 320 -4.44 -4.64 -6.90
C ILE A 320 -4.46 -3.11 -6.88
N GLU A 321 -4.05 -2.45 -7.97
CA GLU A 321 -4.13 -0.99 -8.10
C GLU A 321 -5.58 -0.50 -8.03
N TYR A 322 -6.49 -1.19 -8.72
CA TYR A 322 -7.91 -0.86 -8.70
C TYR A 322 -8.48 -0.96 -7.27
N ILE A 323 -8.17 -2.05 -6.57
CA ILE A 323 -8.59 -2.25 -5.18
C ILE A 323 -8.03 -1.14 -4.29
N TYR A 324 -6.71 -0.93 -4.32
CA TYR A 324 -6.05 0.11 -3.52
C TYR A 324 -6.68 1.50 -3.72
N SER A 325 -6.98 1.85 -4.98
CA SER A 325 -7.58 3.13 -5.34
C SER A 325 -9.04 3.28 -4.85
N GLY A 326 -9.78 2.17 -4.77
CA GLY A 326 -11.17 2.14 -4.30
C GLY A 326 -11.34 2.09 -2.78
N LEU A 327 -10.39 1.51 -2.05
CA LEU A 327 -10.50 1.32 -0.58
C LEU A 327 -10.80 2.59 0.21
N PRO A 328 -10.20 3.77 -0.08
CA PRO A 328 -10.51 4.99 0.67
C PRO A 328 -11.99 5.44 0.58
N GLY A 329 -12.74 4.98 -0.43
CA GLY A 329 -14.16 5.25 -0.56
C GLY A 329 -15.05 4.40 0.35
N CYS A 330 -14.52 3.32 0.93
CA CYS A 330 -15.21 2.36 1.78
C CYS A 330 -15.10 2.80 3.25
N LYS A 331 -16.02 3.67 3.71
CA LYS A 331 -15.92 4.37 5.00
C LYS A 331 -16.08 3.45 6.22
N ASN A 332 -16.74 2.31 6.05
CA ASN A 332 -16.91 1.29 7.10
C ASN A 332 -15.67 0.42 7.29
N LEU A 333 -14.66 0.52 6.42
CA LEU A 333 -13.39 -0.19 6.58
C LEU A 333 -12.41 0.71 7.32
N SER A 334 -11.94 0.29 8.49
CA SER A 334 -10.92 1.07 9.21
C SER A 334 -9.57 1.04 8.48
N ASP A 335 -8.74 2.07 8.70
CA ASP A 335 -7.38 2.12 8.13
C ASP A 335 -6.57 0.84 8.38
N GLU A 336 -6.66 0.26 9.58
CA GLU A 336 -5.90 -0.95 9.92
C GLU A 336 -6.43 -2.17 9.14
N GLU A 337 -7.75 -2.26 8.90
CA GLU A 337 -8.35 -3.32 8.10
C GLU A 337 -8.02 -3.17 6.62
N ALA A 338 -8.05 -1.94 6.08
CA ALA A 338 -7.63 -1.65 4.72
C ALA A 338 -6.16 -2.03 4.49
N VAL A 339 -5.28 -1.69 5.43
CA VAL A 339 -3.86 -2.04 5.38
C VAL A 339 -3.66 -3.56 5.48
N LYS A 340 -4.40 -4.25 6.35
CA LYS A 340 -4.36 -5.72 6.47
C LYS A 340 -4.85 -6.41 5.20
N LEU A 341 -5.89 -5.87 4.56
CA LEU A 341 -6.37 -6.39 3.28
C LEU A 341 -5.26 -6.25 2.23
N MET A 342 -4.69 -5.05 2.05
CA MET A 342 -3.61 -4.85 1.08
C MET A 342 -2.41 -5.77 1.30
N GLU A 343 -1.98 -5.99 2.54
CA GLU A 343 -0.89 -6.94 2.85
C GLU A 343 -1.23 -8.37 2.40
N LYS A 344 -2.47 -8.82 2.61
CA LYS A 344 -2.89 -10.15 2.14
C LYS A 344 -2.95 -10.22 0.61
N LEU A 345 -3.40 -9.16 -0.05
CA LEU A 345 -3.44 -9.09 -1.52
C LEU A 345 -2.02 -9.12 -2.11
N HIS A 346 -1.09 -8.35 -1.54
CA HIS A 346 0.33 -8.41 -1.93
C HIS A 346 0.93 -9.79 -1.67
N GLY A 347 0.53 -10.47 -0.59
CA GLY A 347 0.93 -11.85 -0.31
C GLY A 347 0.56 -12.84 -1.42
N ILE A 348 -0.57 -12.66 -2.10
CA ILE A 348 -0.99 -13.53 -3.21
C ILE A 348 -0.04 -13.42 -4.41
N ILE A 349 0.53 -12.24 -4.68
CA ILE A 349 1.50 -12.05 -5.77
C ILE A 349 2.68 -13.03 -5.62
N LEU A 350 3.11 -13.23 -4.37
CA LEU A 350 4.29 -14.02 -4.03
C LEU A 350 4.06 -15.54 -4.08
N LEU A 351 2.83 -16.00 -4.32
CA LEU A 351 2.50 -17.42 -4.45
C LEU A 351 2.93 -17.93 -5.82
N SER A 352 4.11 -18.56 -5.89
CA SER A 352 4.73 -19.05 -7.13
C SER A 352 3.98 -20.22 -7.77
N GLU A 353 3.18 -20.94 -6.98
CA GLU A 353 2.39 -22.10 -7.39
C GLU A 353 1.10 -21.73 -8.13
N LEU A 354 0.67 -20.47 -8.04
CA LEU A 354 -0.55 -19.98 -8.67
C LEU A 354 -0.24 -19.27 -9.98
N ASN A 355 -1.01 -19.56 -11.02
CA ASN A 355 -1.03 -18.77 -12.25
C ASN A 355 -1.84 -17.46 -12.06
N ASP A 356 -1.83 -16.60 -13.07
CA ASP A 356 -2.47 -15.27 -13.00
C ASP A 356 -3.99 -15.36 -12.73
N SER A 357 -4.72 -16.23 -13.43
CA SER A 357 -6.16 -16.40 -13.21
C SER A 357 -6.46 -16.89 -11.78
N GLN A 358 -5.65 -17.81 -11.25
CA GLN A 358 -5.78 -18.29 -9.87
C GLN A 358 -5.47 -17.19 -8.85
N LYS A 359 -4.45 -16.35 -9.10
CA LYS A 359 -4.13 -15.19 -8.26
C LYS A 359 -5.27 -14.16 -8.28
N ILE A 360 -5.83 -13.87 -9.44
CA ILE A 360 -6.97 -12.95 -9.62
C ILE A 360 -8.19 -13.44 -8.85
N LEU A 361 -8.51 -14.74 -8.92
CA LEU A 361 -9.60 -15.34 -8.15
C LEU A 361 -9.34 -15.28 -6.64
N ALA A 362 -8.12 -15.58 -6.18
CA ALA A 362 -7.76 -15.48 -4.77
C ALA A 362 -7.87 -14.02 -4.24
N ILE A 363 -7.43 -13.04 -5.03
CA ILE A 363 -7.56 -11.60 -4.72
C ILE A 363 -9.05 -11.22 -4.63
N THR A 364 -9.85 -11.72 -5.56
CA THR A 364 -11.30 -11.50 -5.62
C THR A 364 -11.99 -12.02 -4.38
N ASP A 365 -11.72 -13.28 -3.99
CA ASP A 365 -12.31 -13.90 -2.81
C ASP A 365 -11.94 -13.18 -1.52
N LEU A 366 -10.68 -12.75 -1.37
CA LEU A 366 -10.25 -11.95 -0.21
C LEU A 366 -10.96 -10.59 -0.14
N THR A 367 -11.12 -9.93 -1.29
CA THR A 367 -11.76 -8.61 -1.36
C THR A 367 -13.25 -8.70 -1.08
N VAL A 368 -13.94 -9.69 -1.65
CA VAL A 368 -15.34 -10.01 -1.36
C VAL A 368 -15.55 -10.26 0.12
N SER A 369 -14.74 -11.16 0.71
CA SER A 369 -14.85 -11.51 2.13
C SER A 369 -14.67 -10.30 3.06
N ALA A 370 -13.85 -9.33 2.66
CA ALA A 370 -13.58 -8.12 3.44
C ALA A 370 -14.71 -7.07 3.34
N LEU A 371 -15.40 -6.98 2.19
CA LEU A 371 -16.27 -5.85 1.88
C LEU A 371 -17.76 -6.20 1.75
N GLU A 372 -18.13 -7.46 1.53
CA GLU A 372 -19.52 -7.86 1.24
C GLU A 372 -20.51 -7.49 2.36
N LYS A 373 -20.01 -7.36 3.60
CA LYS A 373 -20.79 -7.05 4.80
C LYS A 373 -20.86 -5.54 5.12
N SER A 374 -20.13 -4.71 4.38
CA SER A 374 -20.00 -3.28 4.69
C SER A 374 -21.30 -2.49 4.47
N ASN A 375 -22.26 -3.02 3.69
CA ASN A 375 -23.52 -2.37 3.30
C ASN A 375 -23.34 -0.92 2.80
N GLU A 376 -22.23 -0.65 2.11
CA GLU A 376 -21.88 0.66 1.56
C GLU A 376 -21.86 0.63 0.02
N GLU A 377 -22.43 1.66 -0.59
CA GLU A 377 -22.46 1.81 -2.06
C GLU A 377 -21.04 1.76 -2.66
N SER A 378 -20.07 2.45 -2.06
CA SER A 378 -18.67 2.45 -2.53
C SER A 378 -18.06 1.05 -2.52
N SER A 379 -18.33 0.27 -1.48
CA SER A 379 -17.84 -1.11 -1.37
C SER A 379 -18.46 -1.99 -2.44
N TYR A 380 -19.78 -1.88 -2.69
CA TYR A 380 -20.41 -2.64 -3.77
C TYR A 380 -19.89 -2.23 -5.16
N ARG A 381 -19.62 -0.94 -5.40
CA ARG A 381 -18.99 -0.48 -6.65
C ARG A 381 -17.60 -1.08 -6.85
N LEU A 382 -16.78 -1.08 -5.80
CA LEU A 382 -15.46 -1.73 -5.81
C LEU A 382 -15.60 -3.23 -6.09
N LEU A 383 -16.49 -3.94 -5.38
CA LEU A 383 -16.74 -5.36 -5.60
C LEU A 383 -17.23 -5.66 -7.01
N ALA A 384 -18.11 -4.85 -7.58
CA ALA A 384 -18.57 -5.02 -8.95
C ALA A 384 -17.43 -4.93 -9.97
N GLY A 385 -16.50 -3.98 -9.80
CA GLY A 385 -15.32 -3.87 -10.63
C GLY A 385 -14.36 -5.05 -10.47
N VAL A 386 -14.10 -5.48 -9.23
CA VAL A 386 -13.26 -6.67 -8.93
C VAL A 386 -13.84 -7.93 -9.58
N LEU A 387 -15.13 -8.20 -9.40
CA LEU A 387 -15.80 -9.37 -9.96
C LEU A 387 -15.83 -9.33 -11.49
N SER A 388 -16.06 -8.15 -12.08
CA SER A 388 -16.04 -7.98 -13.53
C SER A 388 -14.64 -8.21 -14.09
N TYR A 389 -13.60 -7.71 -13.42
CA TYR A 389 -12.21 -7.97 -13.80
C TYR A 389 -11.87 -9.46 -13.72
N ALA A 390 -12.27 -10.12 -12.63
CA ALA A 390 -12.07 -11.56 -12.48
C ALA A 390 -12.77 -12.36 -13.58
N ALA A 391 -14.04 -12.05 -13.87
CA ALA A 391 -14.79 -12.71 -14.93
C ALA A 391 -14.11 -12.60 -16.30
N LEU A 392 -13.44 -11.48 -16.60
CA LEU A 392 -12.71 -11.26 -17.87
C LEU A 392 -11.35 -11.99 -17.95
N ASN A 393 -10.93 -12.68 -16.88
CA ASN A 393 -9.67 -13.43 -16.81
C ASN A 393 -9.88 -14.92 -16.48
N ILE A 394 -11.12 -15.43 -16.59
CA ILE A 394 -11.44 -16.86 -16.50
C ILE A 394 -11.61 -17.40 -17.93
N ASP A 395 -10.64 -18.20 -18.37
CA ASP A 395 -10.58 -18.72 -19.74
C ASP A 395 -11.37 -20.02 -19.95
N ASP A 396 -11.93 -20.59 -18.87
CA ASP A 396 -12.79 -21.78 -18.93
C ASP A 396 -14.26 -21.42 -18.69
N ASN A 397 -15.12 -21.73 -19.66
CA ASN A 397 -16.55 -21.37 -19.65
C ASN A 397 -17.34 -22.04 -18.53
N ARG A 398 -16.95 -23.25 -18.11
CA ARG A 398 -17.59 -23.92 -16.97
C ARG A 398 -17.25 -23.18 -15.67
N GLN A 399 -15.96 -22.95 -15.40
CA GLN A 399 -15.52 -22.18 -14.24
C GLN A 399 -16.09 -20.77 -14.21
N LEU A 400 -16.16 -20.09 -15.36
CA LEU A 400 -16.71 -18.74 -15.46
C LEU A 400 -18.21 -18.70 -15.14
N PHE A 401 -18.99 -19.65 -15.65
CA PHE A 401 -20.42 -19.71 -15.37
C PHE A 401 -20.71 -20.16 -13.93
N ASP A 402 -19.92 -21.09 -13.38
CA ASP A 402 -19.98 -21.49 -11.97
C ASP A 402 -19.64 -20.31 -11.04
N PHE A 403 -18.62 -19.51 -11.38
CA PHE A 403 -18.29 -18.27 -10.69
C PHE A 403 -19.47 -17.29 -10.67
N TYR A 404 -20.11 -17.06 -11.82
CA TYR A 404 -21.26 -16.17 -11.94
C TYR A 404 -22.47 -16.66 -11.13
N THR A 405 -22.81 -17.95 -11.24
CA THR A 405 -23.97 -18.53 -10.53
C THR A 405 -23.78 -18.53 -9.01
N LYS A 406 -22.55 -18.75 -8.52
CA LYS A 406 -22.21 -18.59 -7.10
C LYS A 406 -22.46 -17.17 -6.60
N ILE A 407 -22.11 -16.15 -7.38
CA ILE A 407 -22.37 -14.75 -7.00
C ILE A 407 -23.87 -14.47 -6.98
N LEU A 408 -24.59 -14.89 -8.02
CA LEU A 408 -26.04 -14.64 -8.16
C LEU A 408 -26.85 -15.23 -7.00
N THR A 409 -26.46 -16.40 -6.51
CA THR A 409 -27.14 -17.12 -5.43
C THR A 409 -26.72 -16.67 -4.03
N SER A 410 -25.67 -15.85 -3.93
CA SER A 410 -25.17 -15.33 -2.65
C SER A 410 -25.86 -14.02 -2.23
N PRO A 411 -25.79 -13.62 -0.95
CA PRO A 411 -26.25 -12.31 -0.50
C PRO A 411 -25.60 -11.12 -1.24
N LEU A 412 -24.36 -11.30 -1.71
CA LEU A 412 -23.67 -10.30 -2.52
C LEU A 412 -24.41 -10.01 -3.82
N GLY A 413 -24.96 -11.03 -4.49
CA GLY A 413 -25.75 -10.86 -5.71
C GLY A 413 -26.95 -9.94 -5.51
N GLN A 414 -27.64 -10.05 -4.36
CA GLN A 414 -28.75 -9.16 -4.00
C GLN A 414 -28.26 -7.72 -3.76
N GLY A 415 -27.13 -7.54 -3.04
CA GLY A 415 -26.52 -6.23 -2.81
C GLY A 415 -26.13 -5.52 -4.11
N LEU A 416 -25.51 -6.24 -5.04
CA LEU A 416 -25.16 -5.74 -6.37
C LEU A 416 -26.39 -5.43 -7.24
N ASN A 417 -27.47 -6.19 -7.08
CA ASN A 417 -28.70 -5.96 -7.84
C ASN A 417 -29.48 -4.72 -7.36
N ASN A 418 -29.31 -4.32 -6.10
CA ASN A 418 -30.00 -3.19 -5.50
C ASN A 418 -29.19 -1.88 -5.49
N THR A 419 -27.95 -1.91 -5.96
CA THR A 419 -27.01 -0.77 -5.95
C THR A 419 -26.65 -0.37 -7.38
N THR A 420 -26.37 0.92 -7.62
CA THR A 420 -25.95 1.43 -8.95
C THR A 420 -24.54 2.00 -8.95
N ASN A 421 -23.96 2.10 -10.16
CA ASN A 421 -22.69 2.80 -10.40
C ASN A 421 -22.84 4.33 -10.53
N SER A 422 -23.95 4.91 -10.07
CA SER A 422 -24.30 6.33 -10.27
C SER A 422 -24.70 7.03 -8.97
N PHE A 423 -24.96 8.34 -9.04
CA PHE A 423 -25.52 9.10 -7.91
C PHE A 423 -26.92 8.61 -7.48
N PHE A 424 -27.66 7.93 -8.37
CA PHE A 424 -28.99 7.44 -8.09
C PHE A 424 -28.93 6.13 -7.31
N LYS A 425 -29.59 6.09 -6.14
CA LYS A 425 -29.56 4.92 -5.26
C LYS A 425 -30.31 3.71 -5.82
N THR A 426 -31.38 3.96 -6.57
CA THR A 426 -32.24 2.90 -7.11
C THR A 426 -31.86 2.60 -8.56
N PRO A 427 -31.69 1.31 -8.92
CA PRO A 427 -31.53 0.92 -10.31
C PRO A 427 -32.69 1.40 -11.17
N THR A 428 -32.36 2.03 -12.29
CA THR A 428 -33.33 2.42 -13.31
C THR A 428 -32.83 1.95 -14.68
N ARG A 429 -33.62 2.22 -15.72
CA ARG A 429 -33.19 1.96 -17.10
C ARG A 429 -31.95 2.76 -17.51
N PHE A 430 -31.77 3.95 -16.95
CA PHE A 430 -30.62 4.83 -17.24
C PHE A 430 -29.46 4.60 -16.27
N THR A 431 -29.73 3.94 -15.14
CA THR A 431 -28.77 3.66 -14.07
C THR A 431 -28.85 2.19 -13.71
N PRO A 432 -28.25 1.29 -14.52
CA PRO A 432 -28.36 -0.14 -14.31
C PRO A 432 -27.77 -0.56 -12.95
N ALA A 433 -28.24 -1.70 -12.47
CA ALA A 433 -27.68 -2.33 -11.28
C ALA A 433 -26.22 -2.72 -11.50
N LEU A 434 -25.42 -2.73 -10.44
CA LEU A 434 -24.02 -3.16 -10.50
C LEU A 434 -23.87 -4.59 -11.03
N LEU A 435 -24.83 -5.47 -10.71
CA LEU A 435 -24.87 -6.84 -11.23
C LEU A 435 -24.89 -6.89 -12.78
N THR A 436 -25.52 -5.93 -13.45
CA THR A 436 -25.62 -5.88 -14.91
C THR A 436 -24.27 -5.61 -15.60
N HIS A 437 -23.30 -5.04 -14.88
CA HIS A 437 -21.94 -4.87 -15.37
C HIS A 437 -21.17 -6.20 -15.33
N LEU A 438 -21.30 -6.94 -14.22
CA LEU A 438 -20.78 -8.31 -14.12
C LEU A 438 -21.40 -9.22 -15.19
N GLU A 439 -22.72 -9.16 -15.40
CA GLU A 439 -23.38 -9.92 -16.47
C GLU A 439 -22.79 -9.60 -17.85
N LYS A 440 -22.45 -8.33 -18.13
CA LYS A 440 -21.79 -7.94 -19.39
C LYS A 440 -20.39 -8.55 -19.49
N ALA A 441 -19.60 -8.51 -18.43
CA ALA A 441 -18.27 -9.13 -18.37
C ALA A 441 -18.33 -10.63 -18.67
N VAL A 442 -19.20 -11.36 -17.97
CA VAL A 442 -19.38 -12.81 -18.13
C VAL A 442 -19.79 -13.15 -19.56
N LYS A 443 -20.75 -12.43 -20.14
CA LYS A 443 -21.17 -12.66 -21.54
C LYS A 443 -20.04 -12.45 -22.53
N ILE A 444 -19.24 -11.40 -22.36
CA ILE A 444 -18.12 -11.10 -23.25
C ILE A 444 -17.07 -12.20 -23.15
N GLN A 445 -16.69 -12.62 -21.94
CA GLN A 445 -15.67 -13.65 -21.77
C GLN A 445 -16.14 -15.02 -22.25
N LEU A 446 -17.39 -15.42 -21.99
CA LEU A 446 -17.95 -16.69 -22.51
C LEU A 446 -17.82 -16.80 -24.03
N LEU A 447 -18.19 -15.73 -24.74
CA LEU A 447 -18.10 -15.66 -26.20
C LEU A 447 -16.65 -15.56 -26.68
N TYR A 448 -15.78 -14.91 -25.92
CA TYR A 448 -14.37 -14.79 -26.25
C TYR A 448 -13.66 -16.13 -26.16
N ASN A 449 -13.87 -16.87 -25.07
CA ASN A 449 -13.33 -18.22 -24.88
C ASN A 449 -13.79 -19.15 -26.01
N ALA A 450 -15.07 -19.09 -26.39
CA ALA A 450 -15.60 -19.86 -27.53
C ALA A 450 -14.96 -19.45 -28.87
N ALA A 451 -14.73 -18.15 -29.11
CA ALA A 451 -14.09 -17.67 -30.33
C ALA A 451 -12.61 -18.10 -30.43
N VAL A 452 -11.88 -18.11 -29.32
CA VAL A 452 -10.49 -18.59 -29.22
C VAL A 452 -10.43 -20.10 -29.44
N ASP A 453 -11.36 -20.85 -28.85
CA ASP A 453 -11.43 -22.30 -28.97
C ASP A 453 -11.69 -22.74 -30.42
N LEU A 454 -12.66 -22.09 -31.10
CA LEU A 454 -12.95 -22.32 -32.53
C LEU A 454 -11.76 -21.97 -33.43
N GLU A 455 -11.05 -20.88 -33.16
CA GLU A 455 -9.84 -20.49 -33.92
C GLU A 455 -8.74 -21.53 -33.83
N ASN A 456 -8.62 -22.20 -32.69
CA ASN A 456 -7.66 -23.28 -32.46
C ASN A 456 -8.14 -24.64 -33.01
N GLY A 457 -9.30 -24.68 -33.68
CA GLY A 457 -9.87 -25.90 -34.26
C GLY A 457 -10.62 -26.78 -33.25
N TYR A 458 -10.84 -26.31 -32.03
CA TYR A 458 -11.57 -27.01 -30.98
C TYR A 458 -13.01 -26.49 -30.87
N LYS A 459 -13.89 -27.23 -30.17
CA LYS A 459 -15.30 -26.84 -29.97
C LYS A 459 -15.77 -26.99 -28.51
N ASP A 460 -14.88 -27.33 -27.59
CA ASP A 460 -15.24 -27.64 -26.20
C ASP A 460 -15.84 -26.41 -25.48
N GLN A 461 -15.18 -25.25 -25.56
CA GLN A 461 -15.66 -24.01 -24.93
C GLN A 461 -16.93 -23.48 -25.59
N PHE A 462 -17.05 -23.66 -26.91
CA PHE A 462 -18.26 -23.32 -27.66
C PHE A 462 -19.44 -24.22 -27.26
N ASN A 463 -19.24 -25.54 -27.21
CA ASN A 463 -20.27 -26.51 -26.83
C ASN A 463 -20.77 -26.28 -25.39
N LEU A 464 -19.86 -25.91 -24.47
CA LEU A 464 -20.23 -25.57 -23.09
C LEU A 464 -21.28 -24.46 -22.98
N ILE A 465 -21.39 -23.54 -23.94
CA ILE A 465 -22.44 -22.51 -23.94
C ILE A 465 -23.84 -23.14 -24.03
N TYR A 466 -23.98 -24.25 -24.74
CA TYR A 466 -25.23 -24.98 -24.91
C TYR A 466 -25.42 -26.05 -23.83
N ASP A 467 -24.34 -26.69 -23.39
CA ASP A 467 -24.39 -27.78 -22.40
C ASP A 467 -24.62 -27.29 -20.97
N LEU A 468 -24.19 -26.06 -20.64
CA LEU A 468 -24.37 -25.48 -19.30
C LEU A 468 -25.81 -24.99 -19.10
N PRO A 469 -26.54 -25.49 -18.09
CA PRO A 469 -27.95 -25.14 -17.87
C PRO A 469 -28.18 -23.64 -17.76
N GLY A 470 -29.00 -23.09 -18.67
CA GLY A 470 -29.38 -21.68 -18.67
C GLY A 470 -28.33 -20.71 -19.24
N CYS A 471 -27.15 -21.18 -19.67
CA CYS A 471 -26.08 -20.33 -20.21
C CYS A 471 -26.49 -19.65 -21.54
N SER A 472 -26.99 -20.41 -22.52
CA SER A 472 -27.51 -19.85 -23.78
C SER A 472 -28.64 -18.84 -23.54
N THR A 473 -29.60 -19.15 -22.66
CA THR A 473 -30.68 -18.21 -22.27
C THR A 473 -30.11 -16.95 -21.61
N PHE A 474 -29.10 -17.09 -20.77
CA PHE A 474 -28.41 -15.98 -20.12
C PHE A 474 -27.75 -15.05 -21.14
N ILE A 475 -27.01 -15.58 -22.12
CA ILE A 475 -26.37 -14.78 -23.17
C ILE A 475 -27.41 -13.95 -23.92
N ASN A 476 -28.53 -14.58 -24.29
CA ASN A 476 -29.63 -13.97 -25.02
C ASN A 476 -30.52 -13.04 -24.20
N LYS A 477 -30.38 -13.01 -22.87
CA LYS A 477 -31.15 -12.12 -21.97
C LYS A 477 -30.96 -10.64 -22.37
N PRO A 478 -32.03 -9.91 -22.74
CA PRO A 478 -31.96 -8.49 -23.06
C PRO A 478 -31.70 -7.65 -21.81
N ARG A 479 -30.93 -6.56 -21.98
CA ARG A 479 -30.65 -5.59 -20.90
C ARG A 479 -31.88 -4.74 -20.56
N THR A 480 -32.69 -4.37 -21.55
CA THR A 480 -33.92 -3.57 -21.42
C THR A 480 -34.76 -3.70 -22.70
N PHE A 481 -36.01 -4.17 -22.60
CA PHE A 481 -37.11 -4.28 -23.61
C PHE A 481 -36.80 -4.73 -25.07
N ASN A 482 -37.63 -5.67 -25.54
CA ASN A 482 -38.06 -5.95 -26.94
C ASN A 482 -37.12 -5.51 -28.07
N THR A 483 -35.89 -5.99 -28.04
CA THR A 483 -35.13 -6.27 -29.26
C THR A 483 -35.16 -7.78 -29.45
N SER A 484 -35.51 -8.25 -30.65
CA SER A 484 -35.56 -9.68 -30.96
C SER A 484 -34.19 -10.35 -30.80
N GLU A 485 -33.10 -9.57 -30.81
CA GLU A 485 -31.73 -10.06 -30.74
C GLU A 485 -30.81 -9.07 -30.00
N THR A 486 -30.01 -9.57 -29.04
CA THR A 486 -29.00 -8.76 -28.34
C THR A 486 -27.67 -8.78 -29.09
N LYS A 487 -26.80 -7.77 -28.92
CA LYS A 487 -25.43 -7.80 -29.51
C LYS A 487 -24.66 -9.08 -29.15
N SER A 488 -24.84 -9.61 -27.94
CA SER A 488 -24.22 -10.87 -27.53
C SER A 488 -24.86 -12.08 -28.22
N GLY A 489 -26.17 -12.04 -28.48
CA GLY A 489 -26.88 -13.04 -29.28
C GLY A 489 -26.43 -13.03 -30.75
N GLN A 490 -26.24 -11.85 -31.34
CA GLN A 490 -25.69 -11.70 -32.69
C GLN A 490 -24.30 -12.34 -32.82
N ILE A 491 -23.42 -12.08 -31.85
CA ILE A 491 -22.08 -12.71 -31.81
C ILE A 491 -22.19 -14.22 -31.65
N LEU A 492 -23.10 -14.72 -30.79
CA LEU A 492 -23.31 -16.17 -30.61
C LEU A 492 -23.82 -16.82 -31.91
N ASN A 493 -24.73 -16.18 -32.63
CA ASN A 493 -25.25 -16.67 -33.90
C ASN A 493 -24.15 -16.73 -34.97
N GLU A 494 -23.26 -15.73 -35.01
CA GLU A 494 -22.11 -15.75 -35.91
C GLU A 494 -21.10 -16.85 -35.54
N LEU A 495 -20.82 -17.06 -34.25
CA LEU A 495 -19.99 -18.18 -33.79
C LEU A 495 -20.62 -19.53 -34.14
N THR A 496 -21.95 -19.65 -34.03
CA THR A 496 -22.68 -20.85 -34.45
C THR A 496 -22.53 -21.12 -35.95
N ARG A 497 -22.61 -20.07 -36.77
CA ARG A 497 -22.40 -20.17 -38.22
C ARG A 497 -20.99 -20.67 -38.51
N LEU A 498 -19.97 -20.09 -37.88
CA LEU A 498 -18.56 -20.47 -38.05
C LEU A 498 -18.27 -21.90 -37.57
N ALA A 499 -18.84 -22.31 -36.44
CA ALA A 499 -18.69 -23.66 -35.92
C ALA A 499 -19.33 -24.75 -36.82
N GLY A 500 -20.25 -24.36 -37.71
CA GLY A 500 -20.91 -25.23 -38.68
C GLY A 500 -20.17 -25.38 -40.02
N LEU A 501 -19.07 -24.64 -40.25
CA LEU A 501 -18.26 -24.75 -41.46
C LEU A 501 -17.26 -25.92 -41.37
N GLU A 502 -16.95 -26.55 -42.52
CA GLU A 502 -15.94 -27.61 -42.62
C GLU A 502 -14.51 -27.07 -42.40
N GLU A 503 -14.23 -25.85 -42.86
CA GLU A 503 -13.04 -25.08 -42.53
C GLU A 503 -13.47 -23.82 -41.75
N ILE A 504 -13.01 -23.69 -40.51
CA ILE A 504 -13.36 -22.55 -39.66
C ILE A 504 -12.64 -21.30 -40.20
N GLU A 505 -13.41 -20.36 -40.75
CA GLU A 505 -12.90 -19.03 -41.11
C GLU A 505 -12.35 -18.29 -39.87
N SER A 506 -11.42 -17.35 -40.06
CA SER A 506 -10.81 -16.60 -38.95
C SER A 506 -11.86 -15.92 -38.07
N THR A 507 -11.86 -16.22 -36.76
CA THR A 507 -12.68 -15.54 -35.75
C THR A 507 -12.12 -14.16 -35.36
N GLY A 508 -11.09 -13.67 -36.07
CA GLY A 508 -10.32 -12.47 -35.73
C GLY A 508 -11.17 -11.21 -35.54
N SER A 509 -12.15 -10.97 -36.42
CA SER A 509 -13.06 -9.81 -36.29
C SER A 509 -13.93 -9.90 -35.03
N ILE A 510 -14.37 -11.11 -34.65
CA ILE A 510 -15.20 -11.33 -33.45
C ILE A 510 -14.33 -11.13 -32.20
N LYS A 511 -13.13 -11.69 -32.19
CA LYS A 511 -12.18 -11.51 -31.08
C LYS A 511 -11.84 -10.04 -30.86
N GLN A 512 -11.55 -9.30 -31.92
CA GLN A 512 -11.26 -7.86 -31.83
C GLN A 512 -12.45 -7.10 -31.25
N GLN A 513 -13.67 -7.36 -31.74
CA GLN A 513 -14.89 -6.75 -31.21
C GLN A 513 -15.09 -7.09 -29.72
N LEU A 514 -14.82 -8.33 -29.30
CA LEU A 514 -14.95 -8.74 -27.91
C LEU A 514 -13.88 -8.11 -27.02
N GLU A 515 -12.63 -8.02 -27.47
CA GLU A 515 -11.54 -7.32 -26.77
C GLU A 515 -11.85 -5.82 -26.57
N GLU A 516 -12.38 -5.14 -27.58
CA GLU A 516 -12.86 -3.75 -27.45
C GLU A 516 -13.95 -3.65 -26.37
N ARG A 517 -14.89 -4.61 -26.35
CA ARG A 517 -15.93 -4.65 -25.31
C ARG A 517 -15.39 -4.99 -23.92
N LYS A 518 -14.32 -5.78 -23.79
CA LYS A 518 -13.62 -5.98 -22.51
C LYS A 518 -13.09 -4.64 -22.00
N LYS A 519 -12.40 -3.89 -22.86
CA LYS A 519 -11.90 -2.54 -22.53
C LYS A 519 -13.03 -1.59 -22.11
N GLU A 520 -14.18 -1.63 -22.79
CA GLU A 520 -15.36 -0.85 -22.36
C GLU A 520 -15.78 -1.18 -20.93
N VAL A 521 -15.94 -2.47 -20.58
CA VAL A 521 -16.34 -2.87 -19.22
C VAL A 521 -15.35 -2.36 -18.18
N LEU A 522 -14.05 -2.52 -18.45
CA LEU A 522 -12.99 -2.05 -17.55
C LEU A 522 -13.02 -0.52 -17.40
N SER A 523 -13.28 0.21 -18.49
CA SER A 523 -13.40 1.67 -18.47
C SER A 523 -14.59 2.17 -17.64
N GLU A 524 -15.71 1.42 -17.58
CA GLU A 524 -16.90 1.76 -16.76
C GLU A 524 -16.56 1.80 -15.25
N PHE A 525 -15.48 1.13 -14.83
CA PHE A 525 -14.98 1.13 -13.46
C PHE A 525 -13.71 1.96 -13.27
N ASN A 526 -13.26 2.70 -14.28
CA ASN A 526 -11.99 3.44 -14.28
C ASN A 526 -10.73 2.58 -14.13
N PHE A 527 -10.76 1.33 -14.60
CA PHE A 527 -9.49 0.62 -14.84
C PHE A 527 -8.72 1.39 -15.91
N LYS A 528 -7.58 1.95 -15.54
CA LYS A 528 -6.67 2.58 -16.49
C LYS A 528 -5.86 1.46 -17.14
N ILE A 529 -6.36 0.94 -18.25
CA ILE A 529 -5.54 0.06 -19.09
C ILE A 529 -4.47 0.96 -19.71
N HIS A 530 -3.26 0.91 -19.15
CA HIS A 530 -2.11 1.45 -19.84
C HIS A 530 -1.88 0.56 -21.05
N GLU A 531 -2.16 1.07 -22.25
CA GLU A 531 -1.69 0.41 -23.46
C GLU A 531 -0.19 0.14 -23.26
N THR A 532 0.18 -1.13 -23.34
CA THR A 532 1.58 -1.54 -23.30
C THR A 532 2.32 -0.64 -24.27
N ALA A 533 3.25 0.17 -23.75
CA ALA A 533 4.09 1.03 -24.56
C ALA A 533 4.90 0.13 -25.49
N SER A 534 4.34 -0.14 -26.66
CA SER A 534 5.07 -0.70 -27.79
C SER A 534 6.14 0.32 -28.16
N HIS A 535 7.37 -0.17 -28.17
CA HIS A 535 8.58 0.48 -28.67
C HIS A 535 9.01 1.79 -27.99
N LEU A 536 10.08 1.69 -27.20
CA LEU A 536 11.13 2.70 -27.14
C LEU A 536 11.36 3.27 -28.56
N PRO A 537 11.25 4.59 -28.78
CA PRO A 537 11.79 5.16 -30.00
C PRO A 537 13.30 4.95 -29.94
N ALA A 538 13.82 4.22 -30.93
CA ALA A 538 15.24 4.11 -31.18
C ALA A 538 15.86 5.52 -31.18
N VAL A 539 16.81 5.72 -30.29
CA VAL A 539 17.71 6.88 -30.30
C VAL A 539 18.34 6.92 -31.69
N ARG A 540 18.01 7.92 -32.50
CA ARG A 540 18.79 8.24 -33.69
C ARG A 540 20.09 8.88 -33.21
N GLN A 541 21.18 8.32 -33.72
CA GLN A 541 22.58 8.68 -33.50
C GLN A 541 22.88 10.15 -33.75
#